data_AF-A0A800EWD7-F1
#
_entry.id   AF-A0A800EWD7-F1
#
_cell.length_a   1.000
_cell.length_b   1.000
_cell.length_c   1.000
_cell.angle_alpha   90.00
_cell.angle_beta   90.00
_cell.angle_gamma   90.00
#
_symmetry.space_group_name_H-M   'P 1'
#
loop_
_entity.id
_entity.type
_entity.pdbx_description
1 polymer ?
#
loop_
_entity_poly.entity_id
_entity_poly.type
_entity_poly.pdbx_seq_one_letter_code
_entity_poly.pdbx_strand_id
1 'polypeptide(L)'
;MEGGALAEFNISAGRAKTRADTKDLNRLRNEYTEALLAGNERAASAAIDRALALNWDLKTIYVDLMRNPILLVGEMWNRGEISVAYEHQVTQYTIQEMARLRREFRPDQHLGFRAVVTSVEGDQHVVGALMVADLLRQAGWGVDFLGADTPAVDLTEFVRERKQDLVVLSATSRESLGSLRTTVENVKTLDPPPIVMIGGRAVSFESDSTPDLWGADAIAIDALEAIVIARSLVVGVEGSDSIADLLSRIGGRIRASRLDAGMNQAELASGAGLDRTYIGAVERGRQNVTMAALLRLADALGVSIDDLISK
;
A
#
# COMPACT_ATOMS: atom_id res chain seq x y z
N MET A 1 26.02 9.34 -26.66
CA MET A 1 25.95 8.21 -25.73
C MET A 1 25.83 8.81 -24.34
N GLU A 2 24.72 9.45 -23.96
CA GLU A 2 23.37 8.87 -23.72
C GLU A 2 23.41 7.57 -22.94
N GLY A 3 22.87 7.63 -21.71
CA GLY A 3 22.82 6.54 -20.74
C GLY A 3 21.98 6.91 -19.51
N GLY A 4 20.74 7.31 -19.75
CA GLY A 4 19.57 7.08 -18.88
C GLY A 4 19.62 7.52 -17.42
N ALA A 5 19.16 8.75 -17.16
CA ALA A 5 18.54 9.09 -15.88
C ALA A 5 17.24 8.28 -15.74
N LEU A 6 17.22 7.33 -14.80
CA LEU A 6 15.98 6.65 -14.40
C LEU A 6 15.09 7.67 -13.69
N ALA A 7 14.06 8.11 -14.41
CA ALA A 7 12.99 8.93 -13.87
C ALA A 7 12.17 8.12 -12.86
N GLU A 8 11.88 8.77 -11.74
CA GLU A 8 11.08 8.28 -10.62
C GLU A 8 9.71 7.78 -11.09
N PHE A 9 9.36 6.54 -10.76
CA PHE A 9 7.98 6.06 -10.75
C PHE A 9 7.46 6.19 -9.32
N ASN A 10 6.74 7.27 -9.08
CA ASN A 10 6.18 7.62 -7.78
C ASN A 10 4.69 7.27 -7.78
N ILE A 11 4.36 6.02 -7.41
CA ILE A 11 2.97 5.64 -7.11
C ILE A 11 2.82 5.74 -5.59
N SER A 12 2.58 6.95 -5.10
CA SER A 12 1.91 7.14 -3.82
C SER A 12 0.97 8.33 -3.97
N ALA A 13 -0.30 8.13 -3.62
CA ALA A 13 -1.18 9.23 -3.27
C ALA A 13 -0.68 9.79 -1.92
N GLY A 14 0.42 10.52 -1.99
CA GLY A 14 1.16 11.13 -0.90
C GLY A 14 1.89 12.32 -1.50
N ARG A 15 1.82 13.46 -0.80
CA ARG A 15 2.38 14.77 -1.18
C ARG A 15 3.68 14.63 -2.01
N ALA A 16 3.72 15.21 -3.20
CA ALA A 16 4.95 15.26 -4.00
C ALA A 16 6.09 15.85 -3.16
N LYS A 17 7.13 15.06 -2.89
CA LYS A 17 8.27 15.48 -2.05
C LYS A 17 9.02 16.61 -2.74
N THR A 18 9.25 17.69 -2.02
CA THR A 18 10.07 18.79 -2.53
C THR A 18 11.54 18.37 -2.59
N ARG A 19 12.36 19.09 -3.37
CA ARG A 19 13.81 18.87 -3.41
C ARG A 19 14.47 19.00 -2.03
N ALA A 20 13.90 19.83 -1.14
CA ALA A 20 14.34 19.96 0.25
C ALA A 20 13.99 18.70 1.05
N ASP A 21 12.76 18.20 0.93
CA ASP A 21 12.31 16.97 1.60
C ASP A 21 13.16 15.76 1.21
N THR A 22 13.55 15.64 -0.06
CA THR A 22 14.44 14.55 -0.52
C THR A 22 15.84 14.63 0.09
N LYS A 23 16.38 15.84 0.27
CA LYS A 23 17.70 16.03 0.89
C LYS A 23 17.66 15.69 2.38
N ASP A 24 16.62 16.15 3.08
CA ASP A 24 16.42 15.84 4.49
C ASP A 24 16.18 14.35 4.72
N LEU A 25 15.41 13.70 3.86
CA LEU A 25 15.21 12.25 3.87
C LEU A 25 16.50 11.45 3.73
N ASN A 26 17.32 11.77 2.73
CA ASN A 26 18.58 11.06 2.54
C ASN A 26 19.51 11.24 3.73
N ARG A 27 19.58 12.46 4.29
CA ARG A 27 20.37 12.74 5.49
C ARG A 27 19.87 11.94 6.71
N LEU A 28 18.59 12.06 7.04
CA LEU A 28 18.02 11.38 8.22
C LEU A 28 18.10 9.86 8.10
N ARG A 29 17.92 9.32 6.89
CA ARG A 29 18.08 7.88 6.61
C ARG A 29 19.49 7.39 6.87
N ASN A 30 20.50 8.13 6.43
CA ASN A 30 21.89 7.77 6.70
C ASN A 30 22.19 7.86 8.20
N GLU A 31 21.81 8.97 8.85
CA GLU A 31 22.00 9.16 10.30
C GLU A 31 21.34 8.04 11.12
N TYR A 32 20.10 7.67 10.78
CA TYR A 32 19.37 6.60 11.44
C TYR A 32 20.04 5.23 11.21
N THR A 33 20.48 4.95 9.98
CA THR A 33 21.14 3.68 9.62
C THR A 33 22.48 3.52 10.34
N GLU A 34 23.32 4.56 10.32
CA GLU A 34 24.61 4.56 11.01
C GLU A 34 24.44 4.42 12.53
N ALA A 35 23.45 5.12 13.10
CA ALA A 35 23.15 5.01 14.53
C ALA A 35 22.69 3.61 14.94
N LEU A 36 21.82 2.97 14.15
CA LEU A 36 21.37 1.60 14.38
C LEU A 36 22.53 0.61 14.33
N LEU A 37 23.37 0.66 13.29
CA LEU A 37 24.53 -0.22 13.13
C LEU A 37 25.59 0.00 14.23
N ALA A 38 25.73 1.22 14.73
CA ALA A 38 26.63 1.55 15.84
C ALA A 38 26.06 1.21 17.23
N GLY A 39 24.83 0.69 17.31
CA GLY A 39 24.16 0.43 18.59
C GLY A 39 23.80 1.70 19.38
N ASN A 40 23.71 2.85 18.73
CA ASN A 40 23.48 4.15 19.36
C ASN A 40 22.00 4.53 19.34
N GLU A 41 21.24 3.97 20.29
CA GLU A 41 19.79 4.19 20.45
C GLU A 41 19.42 5.68 20.50
N ARG A 42 20.21 6.49 21.23
CA ARG A 42 19.94 7.92 21.37
C ARG A 42 20.06 8.66 20.04
N ALA A 43 21.07 8.33 19.24
CA ALA A 43 21.25 8.93 17.93
C ALA A 43 20.16 8.47 16.94
N ALA A 44 19.75 7.21 17.01
CA ALA A 44 18.67 6.66 16.19
C ALA A 44 17.34 7.36 16.52
N SER A 45 17.00 7.46 17.81
CA SER A 45 15.80 8.17 18.28
C SER A 45 15.81 9.64 17.88
N ALA A 46 16.98 10.30 17.97
CA ALA A 46 17.13 11.71 17.56
C ALA A 46 16.89 11.94 16.06
N ALA A 47 17.17 10.95 15.20
CA ALA A 47 16.84 11.06 13.77
C ALA A 47 15.31 11.00 13.54
N ILE A 48 14.61 10.15 14.30
CA ILE A 48 13.14 10.06 14.28
C ILE A 48 12.52 11.34 14.85
N ASP A 49 13.08 11.90 15.93
CA ASP A 49 12.62 13.18 16.50
C ASP A 49 12.76 14.35 15.52
N ARG A 50 13.84 14.36 14.72
CA ARG A 50 13.98 15.32 13.63
C ARG A 50 12.92 15.14 12.55
N ALA A 51 12.56 13.90 12.19
CA ALA A 51 11.47 13.64 11.25
C ALA A 51 10.11 14.14 11.80
N LEU A 52 9.84 13.94 13.09
CA LEU A 52 8.65 14.48 13.77
C LEU A 52 8.66 16.01 13.78
N ALA A 53 9.80 16.65 14.06
CA ALA A 53 9.93 18.11 14.03
C ALA A 53 9.72 18.72 12.63
N LEU A 54 9.96 17.94 11.57
CA LEU A 54 9.63 18.29 10.19
C LEU A 54 8.16 18.02 9.83
N ASN A 55 7.33 17.60 10.80
CA ASN A 55 5.92 17.22 10.63
C ASN A 55 5.72 16.11 9.60
N TRP A 56 6.64 15.16 9.51
CA TRP A 56 6.42 13.98 8.68
C TRP A 56 5.32 13.11 9.29
N ASP A 57 4.46 12.57 8.43
CA ASP A 57 3.44 11.63 8.86
C ASP A 57 4.06 10.25 9.13
N LEU A 58 3.29 9.40 9.84
CA LEU A 58 3.71 8.05 10.20
C LEU A 58 4.11 7.21 8.99
N LYS A 59 3.38 7.37 7.87
CA LYS A 59 3.64 6.68 6.60
C LYS A 59 5.02 7.01 6.06
N THR A 60 5.37 8.30 6.01
CA THR A 60 6.68 8.77 5.57
C THR A 60 7.78 8.24 6.48
N ILE A 61 7.59 8.31 7.80
CA ILE A 61 8.58 7.79 8.76
C ILE A 61 8.80 6.27 8.56
N TYR A 62 7.73 5.49 8.44
CA TYR A 62 7.86 4.04 8.29
C TYR A 62 8.44 3.63 6.94
N VAL A 63 7.86 4.12 5.86
CA VAL A 63 8.12 3.61 4.50
C VAL A 63 9.38 4.20 3.88
N ASP A 64 9.67 5.46 4.18
CA ASP A 64 10.79 6.16 3.55
C ASP A 64 12.04 6.18 4.43
N LEU A 65 11.86 6.36 5.75
CA LEU A 65 12.96 6.47 6.71
C LEU A 65 13.34 5.11 7.30
N MET A 66 12.40 4.40 7.96
CA MET A 66 12.73 3.20 8.75
C MET A 66 12.90 1.92 7.92
N ARG A 67 12.12 1.74 6.84
CA ARG A 67 12.15 0.53 6.00
C ARG A 67 13.54 0.21 5.43
N ASN A 68 14.24 1.24 4.92
CA ASN A 68 15.51 1.07 4.22
C ASN A 68 16.61 0.45 5.10
N PRO A 69 16.89 0.95 6.32
CA PRO A 69 17.86 0.33 7.22
C PRO A 69 17.53 -1.13 7.55
N ILE A 70 16.26 -1.48 7.75
CA ILE A 70 15.85 -2.87 8.03
C ILE A 70 16.17 -3.80 6.86
N LEU A 71 15.85 -3.37 5.63
CA LEU A 71 16.17 -4.14 4.43
C LEU A 71 17.69 -4.29 4.26
N LEU A 72 18.43 -3.20 4.42
CA LEU A 72 19.88 -3.21 4.31
C LEU A 72 20.53 -4.16 5.31
N VAL A 73 20.13 -4.10 6.59
CA VAL A 73 20.67 -4.97 7.65
C VAL A 73 20.33 -6.43 7.38
N GLY A 74 19.11 -6.73 6.91
CA GLY A 74 18.74 -8.07 6.48
C GLY A 74 19.61 -8.59 5.33
N GLU A 75 19.95 -7.74 4.36
CA GLU A 75 20.86 -8.11 3.26
C GLU A 75 22.30 -8.31 3.74
N MET A 76 22.82 -7.44 4.62
CA MET A 76 24.16 -7.59 5.21
C MET A 76 24.28 -8.90 5.99
N TRP A 77 23.26 -9.26 6.76
CA TRP A 77 23.20 -10.53 7.47
C TRP A 77 23.18 -11.71 6.50
N ASN A 78 22.33 -11.67 5.47
CA ASN A 78 22.26 -12.72 4.46
C ASN A 78 23.58 -12.91 3.69
N ARG A 79 24.36 -11.84 3.49
CA ARG A 79 25.71 -11.88 2.92
C ARG A 79 26.80 -12.31 3.91
N GLY A 80 26.47 -12.50 5.19
CA GLY A 80 27.42 -12.86 6.25
C GLY A 80 28.33 -11.72 6.71
N GLU A 81 28.00 -10.47 6.38
CA GLU A 81 28.79 -9.27 6.76
C GLU A 81 28.57 -8.89 8.22
N ILE A 82 27.40 -9.22 8.77
CA ILE A 82 27.05 -9.04 10.18
C ILE A 82 26.48 -10.34 10.75
N SER A 83 26.61 -10.54 12.06
CA SER A 83 25.97 -11.67 12.73
C SER A 83 24.49 -11.38 13.00
N VAL A 84 23.72 -12.44 13.26
CA VAL A 84 22.31 -12.34 13.66
C VAL A 84 22.12 -11.48 14.94
N ALA A 85 23.14 -11.37 15.80
CA ALA A 85 23.06 -10.52 16.99
C ALA A 85 22.92 -9.03 16.65
N TYR A 86 23.61 -8.58 15.58
CA TYR A 86 23.49 -7.20 15.10
C TYR A 86 22.13 -6.97 14.44
N GLU A 87 21.65 -7.91 13.63
CA GLU A 87 20.32 -7.82 13.02
C GLU A 87 19.23 -7.73 14.10
N HIS A 88 19.25 -8.63 15.10
CA HIS A 88 18.32 -8.59 16.22
C HIS A 88 18.37 -7.26 16.98
N GLN A 89 19.56 -6.72 17.24
CA GLN A 89 19.70 -5.43 17.92
C GLN A 89 19.00 -4.31 17.13
N VAL A 90 19.25 -4.21 15.83
CA VAL A 90 18.63 -3.21 14.95
C VAL A 90 17.11 -3.38 14.90
N THR A 91 16.64 -4.62 14.77
CA THR A 91 15.21 -4.94 14.74
C THR A 91 14.53 -4.58 16.05
N GLN A 92 15.14 -4.87 17.21
CA GLN A 92 14.60 -4.50 18.52
C GLN A 92 14.50 -2.99 18.71
N TYR A 93 15.53 -2.23 18.32
CA TYR A 93 15.48 -0.76 18.39
C TYR A 93 14.39 -0.19 17.48
N THR A 94 14.25 -0.74 16.28
CA THR A 94 13.18 -0.35 15.36
C THR A 94 11.80 -0.59 15.97
N ILE A 95 11.57 -1.77 16.58
CA ILE A 95 10.29 -2.09 17.24
C ILE A 95 10.01 -1.14 18.42
N GLN A 96 11.03 -0.76 19.19
CA GLN A 96 10.89 0.21 20.28
C GLN A 96 10.50 1.60 19.77
N GLU A 97 11.14 2.09 18.70
CA GLU A 97 10.77 3.37 18.07
C GLU A 97 9.36 3.32 17.48
N MET A 98 8.96 2.21 16.85
CA MET A 98 7.58 2.02 16.40
C MET A 98 6.59 2.06 17.56
N ALA A 99 6.93 1.47 18.71
CA ALA A 99 6.10 1.55 19.92
C ALA A 99 5.94 2.97 20.45
N ARG A 100 6.99 3.80 20.33
CA ARG A 100 6.94 5.23 20.66
C ARG A 100 6.05 5.99 19.67
N LEU A 101 6.26 5.78 18.37
CA LEU A 101 5.50 6.44 17.29
C LEU A 101 4.01 6.12 17.36
N ARG A 102 3.61 4.88 17.71
CA ARG A 102 2.21 4.53 17.97
C ARG A 102 1.50 5.40 19.00
N ARG A 103 2.24 5.95 19.97
CA ARG A 103 1.67 6.81 21.02
C ARG A 103 1.59 8.27 20.58
N GLU A 104 2.44 8.67 19.64
CA GLU A 104 2.50 10.02 19.09
C GLU A 104 1.39 10.27 18.07
N PHE A 105 1.15 9.31 17.18
CA PHE A 105 0.14 9.42 16.14
C PHE A 105 -1.23 8.94 16.64
N ARG A 106 -2.19 9.87 16.69
CA ARG A 106 -3.58 9.52 17.01
C ARG A 106 -4.23 8.78 15.83
N PRO A 107 -5.03 7.73 16.11
CA PRO A 107 -5.82 7.09 15.09
C PRO A 107 -6.94 8.02 14.59
N ASP A 108 -7.33 7.83 13.33
CA ASP A 108 -8.56 8.36 12.75
C ASP A 108 -9.79 7.85 13.52
N GLN A 109 -10.97 8.39 13.20
CA GLN A 109 -12.22 7.89 13.77
C GLN A 109 -12.38 6.39 13.51
N HIS A 110 -12.79 5.66 14.55
CA HIS A 110 -12.94 4.22 14.45
C HIS A 110 -13.97 3.83 13.38
N LEU A 111 -13.59 2.94 12.47
CA LEU A 111 -14.43 2.50 11.36
C LEU A 111 -15.44 1.41 11.74
N GLY A 112 -15.27 0.77 12.91
CA GLY A 112 -16.06 -0.38 13.33
C GLY A 112 -15.57 -1.73 12.80
N PHE A 113 -14.54 -1.74 11.94
CA PHE A 113 -13.95 -2.94 11.37
C PHE A 113 -12.73 -3.41 12.16
N ARG A 114 -12.53 -4.72 12.20
CA ARG A 114 -11.45 -5.40 12.90
C ARG A 114 -10.52 -6.12 11.94
N ALA A 115 -9.23 -5.97 12.17
CA ALA A 115 -8.20 -6.69 11.44
C ALA A 115 -7.29 -7.46 12.41
N VAL A 116 -6.89 -8.66 12.01
CA VAL A 116 -5.74 -9.34 12.60
C VAL A 116 -4.58 -9.28 11.63
N VAL A 117 -3.38 -9.00 12.14
CA VAL A 117 -2.14 -8.94 11.36
C VAL A 117 -1.09 -9.82 12.01
N THR A 118 -0.47 -10.71 11.24
CA THR A 118 0.57 -11.62 11.74
C THR A 118 1.49 -12.12 10.64
N SER A 119 2.71 -12.53 11.02
CA SER A 119 3.52 -13.41 10.17
C SER A 119 3.09 -14.86 10.37
N VAL A 120 3.20 -15.65 9.30
CA VAL A 120 2.78 -17.06 9.28
C VAL A 120 3.75 -17.95 10.05
N GLU A 121 3.30 -19.16 10.38
CA GLU A 121 4.12 -20.20 11.02
C GLU A 121 5.46 -20.42 10.30
N GLY A 122 6.54 -20.47 11.08
CA GLY A 122 7.91 -20.57 10.61
C GLY A 122 8.56 -19.24 10.19
N ASP A 123 7.81 -18.13 10.13
CA ASP A 123 8.35 -16.81 9.78
C ASP A 123 8.47 -15.91 11.01
N GLN A 124 9.72 -15.56 11.35
CA GLN A 124 10.08 -14.72 12.49
C GLN A 124 10.09 -13.22 12.18
N HIS A 125 9.94 -12.81 10.91
CA HIS A 125 10.08 -11.42 10.52
C HIS A 125 8.81 -10.62 10.80
N VAL A 126 8.91 -9.68 11.74
CA VAL A 126 7.73 -9.02 12.34
C VAL A 126 7.56 -7.56 11.92
N VAL A 127 8.64 -6.88 11.52
CA VAL A 127 8.65 -5.41 11.35
C VAL A 127 7.69 -4.93 10.25
N GLY A 128 7.69 -5.59 9.09
CA GLY A 128 6.80 -5.23 7.98
C GLY A 128 5.32 -5.41 8.33
N ALA A 129 4.98 -6.54 8.97
CA ALA A 129 3.64 -6.81 9.46
C ALA A 129 3.21 -5.78 10.52
N LEU A 130 4.11 -5.40 11.43
CA LEU A 130 3.85 -4.37 12.43
C LEU A 130 3.63 -2.98 11.79
N MET A 131 4.35 -2.63 10.73
CA MET A 131 4.13 -1.38 9.99
C MET A 131 2.70 -1.35 9.43
N VAL A 132 2.24 -2.43 8.81
CA VAL A 132 0.86 -2.54 8.30
C VAL A 132 -0.14 -2.43 9.43
N ALA A 133 0.07 -3.15 10.54
CA ALA A 133 -0.82 -3.12 11.69
C ALA A 133 -0.99 -1.69 12.25
N ASP A 134 0.09 -0.94 12.37
CA ASP A 134 0.09 0.42 12.89
C ASP A 134 -0.57 1.41 11.92
N LEU A 135 -0.33 1.26 10.62
CA LEU A 135 -0.98 2.10 9.61
C LEU A 135 -2.48 1.80 9.49
N LEU A 136 -2.91 0.55 9.68
CA LEU A 136 -4.34 0.19 9.77
C LEU A 136 -4.99 0.83 11.01
N ARG A 137 -4.32 0.76 12.17
CA ARG A 137 -4.78 1.45 13.40
C ARG A 137 -4.91 2.94 13.16
N GLN A 138 -3.90 3.55 12.55
CA GLN A 138 -3.94 4.97 12.21
C GLN A 138 -5.14 5.28 11.31
N ALA A 139 -5.48 4.40 10.37
CA ALA A 139 -6.64 4.53 9.49
C ALA A 139 -7.99 4.20 10.14
N GLY A 140 -8.05 3.96 11.46
CA GLY A 140 -9.30 3.76 12.20
C GLY A 140 -9.73 2.30 12.40
N TRP A 141 -8.93 1.32 11.99
CA TRP A 141 -9.22 -0.10 12.21
C TRP A 141 -8.97 -0.52 13.66
N GLY A 142 -9.78 -1.46 14.16
CA GLY A 142 -9.47 -2.20 15.38
C GLY A 142 -8.49 -3.31 15.07
N VAL A 143 -7.21 -3.15 15.42
CA VAL A 143 -6.17 -4.11 14.99
C VAL A 143 -5.63 -4.96 16.14
N ASP A 144 -5.80 -6.27 16.02
CA ASP A 144 -5.10 -7.29 16.79
C ASP A 144 -3.79 -7.66 16.07
N PHE A 145 -2.63 -7.40 16.69
CA PHE A 145 -1.33 -7.79 16.12
C PHE A 145 -0.78 -8.97 16.92
N LEU A 146 -0.60 -10.13 16.28
CA LEU A 146 -0.19 -11.36 16.97
C LEU A 146 1.33 -11.56 16.98
N GLY A 147 2.05 -10.77 16.18
CA GLY A 147 3.50 -10.89 16.06
C GLY A 147 3.88 -11.81 14.90
N ALA A 148 4.81 -12.71 15.19
CA ALA A 148 5.40 -13.62 14.22
C ALA A 148 5.01 -15.07 14.52
N ASP A 149 5.33 -15.99 13.60
CA ASP A 149 5.27 -17.43 13.84
C ASP A 149 3.92 -17.94 14.41
N THR A 150 2.81 -17.46 13.85
CA THR A 150 1.48 -17.85 14.32
C THR A 150 0.97 -19.09 13.56
N PRO A 151 0.72 -20.22 14.25
CA PRO A 151 0.20 -21.42 13.60
C PRO A 151 -1.18 -21.22 12.99
N ALA A 152 -1.43 -21.87 11.86
CA ALA A 152 -2.67 -21.72 11.09
C ALA A 152 -3.92 -22.10 11.90
N VAL A 153 -3.83 -23.14 12.73
CA VAL A 153 -4.94 -23.65 13.55
C VAL A 153 -5.35 -22.63 14.61
N ASP A 154 -4.37 -22.14 15.39
CA ASP A 154 -4.60 -21.15 16.44
C ASP A 154 -5.09 -19.82 15.87
N LEU A 155 -4.54 -19.38 14.72
CA LEU A 155 -5.03 -18.18 14.04
C LEU A 155 -6.50 -18.34 13.61
N THR A 156 -6.86 -19.49 13.05
CA THR A 156 -8.23 -19.75 12.58
C THR A 156 -9.22 -19.71 13.75
N GLU A 157 -8.85 -20.28 14.90
CA GLU A 157 -9.63 -20.17 16.13
C GLU A 157 -9.76 -18.73 16.61
N PHE A 158 -8.64 -17.98 16.68
CA PHE A 158 -8.63 -16.59 17.09
C PHE A 158 -9.53 -15.71 16.21
N VAL A 159 -9.45 -15.88 14.88
CA VAL A 159 -10.25 -15.14 13.90
C VAL A 159 -11.74 -15.39 14.12
N ARG A 160 -12.14 -16.65 14.33
CA ARG A 160 -13.52 -17.04 14.61
C ARG A 160 -14.05 -16.42 15.90
N GLU A 161 -13.28 -16.46 16.97
CA GLU A 161 -13.71 -15.97 18.29
C GLU A 161 -13.80 -14.44 18.35
N ARG A 162 -12.82 -13.76 17.73
CA ARG A 162 -12.71 -12.30 17.76
C ARG A 162 -13.48 -11.62 16.64
N LYS A 163 -14.07 -12.40 15.72
CA LYS A 163 -14.84 -11.93 14.55
C LYS A 163 -14.07 -10.88 13.75
N GLN A 164 -12.91 -11.29 13.23
CA GLN A 164 -12.09 -10.41 12.39
C GLN A 164 -12.72 -10.24 11.02
N ASP A 165 -12.77 -9.01 10.50
CA ASP A 165 -13.25 -8.73 9.14
C ASP A 165 -12.13 -8.90 8.11
N LEU A 166 -10.89 -8.62 8.53
CA LEU A 166 -9.68 -8.70 7.72
C LEU A 166 -8.60 -9.53 8.40
N VAL A 167 -7.99 -10.46 7.68
CA VAL A 167 -6.81 -11.21 8.07
C VAL A 167 -5.67 -10.82 7.15
N VAL A 168 -4.62 -10.21 7.69
CA VAL A 168 -3.41 -9.84 6.95
C VAL A 168 -2.27 -10.78 7.34
N LEU A 169 -1.78 -11.54 6.36
CA LEU A 169 -0.72 -12.53 6.54
C LEU A 169 0.57 -12.07 5.88
N SER A 170 1.67 -12.12 6.62
CA SER A 170 3.00 -11.81 6.10
C SER A 170 3.86 -13.07 5.95
N ALA A 171 4.50 -13.20 4.79
CA ALA A 171 5.49 -14.24 4.49
C ALA A 171 6.71 -13.62 3.78
N THR A 172 7.91 -13.85 4.30
CA THR A 172 9.14 -13.18 3.89
C THR A 172 10.17 -14.12 3.28
N SER A 173 10.07 -15.43 3.54
CA SER A 173 10.94 -16.47 3.00
C SER A 173 10.17 -17.45 2.11
N ARG A 174 10.85 -18.10 1.15
CA ARG A 174 10.19 -19.10 0.27
C ARG A 174 9.66 -20.29 1.06
N GLU A 175 10.37 -20.65 2.14
CA GLU A 175 10.02 -21.73 3.06
C GLU A 175 8.68 -21.48 3.75
N SER A 176 8.34 -20.21 4.02
CA SER A 176 7.08 -19.82 4.67
C SER A 176 5.86 -19.84 3.75
N LEU A 177 6.03 -20.01 2.43
CA LEU A 177 4.91 -20.03 1.47
C LEU A 177 3.96 -21.23 1.68
N GLY A 178 4.49 -22.36 2.14
CA GLY A 178 3.68 -23.52 2.50
C GLY A 178 2.73 -23.21 3.67
N SER A 179 3.29 -22.64 4.75
CA SER A 179 2.51 -22.18 5.91
C SER A 179 1.50 -21.10 5.54
N LEU A 180 1.87 -20.16 4.67
CA LEU A 180 0.97 -19.13 4.16
C LEU A 180 -0.23 -19.75 3.46
N ARG A 181 0.00 -20.66 2.51
CA ARG A 181 -1.07 -21.38 1.80
C ARG A 181 -2.00 -22.09 2.77
N THR A 182 -1.46 -22.91 3.69
CA THR A 182 -2.25 -23.64 4.69
C THR A 182 -3.07 -22.69 5.56
N THR A 183 -2.51 -21.53 5.93
CA THR A 183 -3.20 -20.53 6.74
C THR A 183 -4.37 -19.90 5.98
N VAL A 184 -4.16 -19.52 4.71
CA VAL A 184 -5.23 -18.98 3.84
C VAL A 184 -6.35 -20.01 3.69
N GLU A 185 -6.01 -21.25 3.31
CA GLU A 185 -6.99 -22.32 3.10
C GLU A 185 -7.82 -22.56 4.37
N ASN A 186 -7.19 -22.63 5.56
CA ASN A 186 -7.88 -22.83 6.83
C ASN A 186 -8.82 -21.67 7.18
N VAL A 187 -8.34 -20.42 7.10
CA VAL A 187 -9.12 -19.23 7.46
C VAL A 187 -10.34 -19.07 6.53
N LYS A 188 -10.20 -19.41 5.24
CA LYS A 188 -11.32 -19.35 4.28
C LYS A 188 -12.38 -20.43 4.50
N THR A 189 -12.17 -21.41 5.39
CA THR A 189 -13.22 -22.38 5.78
C THR A 189 -14.23 -21.83 6.79
N LEU A 190 -13.95 -20.66 7.41
CA LEU A 190 -14.85 -20.03 8.37
C LEU A 190 -16.15 -19.54 7.72
N ASP A 191 -17.20 -19.40 8.51
CA ASP A 191 -18.53 -18.93 8.08
C ASP A 191 -19.02 -17.75 8.93
N PRO A 192 -19.16 -16.53 8.36
CA PRO A 192 -18.67 -16.14 7.04
C PRO A 192 -17.13 -16.10 7.02
N PRO A 193 -16.48 -16.35 5.86
CA PRO A 193 -15.04 -16.25 5.76
C PRO A 193 -14.63 -14.77 5.83
N PRO A 194 -13.57 -14.41 6.58
CA PRO A 194 -13.05 -13.06 6.55
C PRO A 194 -12.40 -12.77 5.19
N ILE A 195 -12.11 -11.49 4.96
CA ILE A 195 -11.27 -11.09 3.84
C ILE A 195 -9.83 -11.41 4.20
N VAL A 196 -9.11 -12.07 3.31
CA VAL A 196 -7.71 -12.47 3.51
C VAL A 196 -6.81 -11.71 2.56
N MET A 197 -5.88 -10.93 3.12
CA MET A 197 -4.83 -10.23 2.39
C MET A 197 -3.49 -10.86 2.71
N ILE A 198 -2.71 -11.15 1.67
CA ILE A 198 -1.36 -11.71 1.83
C ILE A 198 -0.31 -10.70 1.37
N GLY A 199 0.88 -10.77 1.94
CA GLY A 199 2.00 -9.92 1.53
C GLY A 199 3.32 -10.37 2.14
N GLY A 200 4.31 -9.49 2.05
CA GLY A 200 5.68 -9.79 2.45
C GLY A 200 6.54 -10.25 1.27
N ARG A 201 7.85 -10.27 1.50
CA ARG A 201 8.85 -10.38 0.43
C ARG A 201 8.69 -11.66 -0.40
N ALA A 202 8.35 -12.79 0.20
CA ALA A 202 8.23 -14.05 -0.52
C ALA A 202 7.09 -14.02 -1.53
N VAL A 203 5.98 -13.34 -1.19
CA VAL A 203 4.82 -13.15 -2.07
C VAL A 203 5.17 -12.21 -3.23
N SER A 204 5.92 -11.14 -2.97
CA SER A 204 6.36 -10.19 -4.02
C SER A 204 7.29 -10.80 -5.06
N PHE A 205 8.04 -11.86 -4.74
CA PHE A 205 8.91 -12.55 -5.70
C PHE A 205 8.19 -13.58 -6.58
N GLU A 206 7.00 -14.04 -6.17
CA GLU A 206 6.19 -14.99 -6.94
C GLU A 206 5.31 -14.30 -7.99
N SER A 207 5.07 -12.97 -7.88
CA SER A 207 4.14 -12.23 -8.75
C SER A 207 4.58 -12.02 -10.20
N ASP A 208 5.79 -12.46 -10.59
CA ASP A 208 6.20 -12.51 -12.00
C ASP A 208 5.44 -13.62 -12.79
N SER A 209 4.75 -14.52 -12.08
CA SER A 209 3.75 -15.45 -12.60
C SER A 209 2.45 -15.16 -11.87
N THR A 210 1.28 -15.11 -12.51
CA THR A 210 -0.01 -14.91 -11.80
C THR A 210 -0.15 -15.96 -10.69
N PRO A 211 -0.01 -15.60 -9.39
CA PRO A 211 0.04 -16.60 -8.34
C PRO A 211 -1.36 -17.17 -8.16
N ASP A 212 -1.44 -18.49 -8.02
CA ASP A 212 -2.59 -19.09 -7.36
C ASP A 212 -2.66 -18.50 -5.95
N LEU A 213 -3.69 -17.70 -5.67
CA LEU A 213 -3.84 -17.00 -4.39
C LEU A 213 -4.32 -17.92 -3.27
N TRP A 214 -4.55 -19.20 -3.56
CA TRP A 214 -5.04 -20.19 -2.59
C TRP A 214 -6.34 -19.77 -1.88
N GLY A 215 -7.12 -18.89 -2.51
CA GLY A 215 -8.36 -18.33 -1.96
C GLY A 215 -8.19 -17.01 -1.19
N ALA A 216 -6.99 -16.42 -1.13
CA ALA A 216 -6.79 -15.07 -0.64
C ALA A 216 -7.49 -14.06 -1.58
N ASP A 217 -8.03 -12.99 -1.00
CA ASP A 217 -8.83 -11.99 -1.69
C ASP A 217 -7.96 -10.86 -2.26
N ALA A 218 -6.73 -10.66 -1.74
CA ALA A 218 -5.81 -9.65 -2.23
C ALA A 218 -4.33 -9.94 -1.91
N ILE A 219 -3.43 -9.40 -2.74
CA ILE A 219 -1.99 -9.28 -2.46
C ILE A 219 -1.65 -7.81 -2.22
N ALA A 220 -0.85 -7.52 -1.20
CA ALA A 220 -0.19 -6.23 -1.03
C ALA A 220 1.34 -6.40 -1.13
N ILE A 221 1.97 -5.68 -2.06
CA ILE A 221 3.42 -5.70 -2.28
C ILE A 221 4.18 -4.83 -1.27
N ASP A 222 3.50 -3.86 -0.66
CA ASP A 222 4.04 -3.05 0.42
C ASP A 222 2.99 -2.58 1.43
N ALA A 223 3.45 -1.88 2.47
CA ALA A 223 2.60 -1.41 3.55
C ALA A 223 1.60 -0.33 3.13
N LEU A 224 1.89 0.50 2.13
CA LEU A 224 0.96 1.53 1.67
C LEU A 224 -0.16 0.92 0.83
N GLU A 225 0.20 0.00 -0.06
CA GLU A 225 -0.77 -0.74 -0.86
C GLU A 225 -1.73 -1.53 0.03
N ALA A 226 -1.22 -2.17 1.09
CA ALA A 226 -2.06 -2.87 2.08
C ALA A 226 -3.16 -1.96 2.66
N ILE A 227 -2.85 -0.69 2.95
CA ILE A 227 -3.85 0.26 3.46
C ILE A 227 -4.86 0.67 2.38
N VAL A 228 -4.40 0.86 1.14
CA VAL A 228 -5.28 1.20 0.01
C VAL A 228 -6.28 0.07 -0.23
N ILE A 229 -5.81 -1.16 -0.28
CA ILE A 229 -6.65 -2.35 -0.45
C ILE A 229 -7.58 -2.52 0.75
N ALA A 230 -7.08 -2.43 1.99
CA ALA A 230 -7.93 -2.55 3.16
C ALA A 230 -9.09 -1.53 3.13
N ARG A 231 -8.80 -0.28 2.75
CA ARG A 231 -9.84 0.75 2.61
C ARG A 231 -10.87 0.42 1.53
N SER A 232 -10.47 -0.14 0.39
CA SER A 232 -11.43 -0.52 -0.66
C SER A 232 -12.37 -1.66 -0.21
N LEU A 233 -11.90 -2.52 0.70
CA LEU A 233 -12.67 -3.64 1.26
C LEU A 233 -13.71 -3.19 2.29
N VAL A 234 -13.41 -2.16 3.09
CA VAL A 234 -14.32 -1.58 4.11
C VAL A 234 -15.43 -0.74 3.51
N VAL A 235 -15.13 -0.03 2.42
CA VAL A 235 -16.10 0.85 1.75
C VAL A 235 -17.17 0.04 1.00
N GLY A 236 -17.02 -1.29 0.91
CA GLY A 236 -17.98 -2.26 0.39
C GLY A 236 -19.08 -1.65 -0.46
N VAL A 237 -18.79 -1.39 -1.75
CA VAL A 237 -19.75 -1.17 -2.85
C VAL A 237 -21.20 -0.83 -2.41
N GLU A 238 -21.33 0.25 -1.65
CA GLU A 238 -22.56 1.02 -1.49
C GLU A 238 -22.18 2.47 -1.80
N GLY A 239 -21.88 2.71 -3.08
CA GLY A 239 -21.87 4.05 -3.65
C GLY A 239 -20.53 4.69 -4.01
N SER A 240 -19.45 3.92 -4.19
CA SER A 240 -18.27 4.38 -4.93
C SER A 240 -17.81 3.35 -5.97
N ASP A 241 -18.24 3.58 -7.18
CA ASP A 241 -17.71 3.09 -8.44
C ASP A 241 -16.22 2.72 -8.37
N SER A 242 -15.88 1.49 -8.78
CA SER A 242 -14.50 1.12 -9.10
C SER A 242 -13.89 2.19 -10.01
N ILE A 243 -12.56 2.37 -10.01
CA ILE A 243 -11.90 3.22 -11.02
C ILE A 243 -12.36 2.80 -12.43
N ALA A 244 -12.56 1.50 -12.67
CA ALA A 244 -13.12 1.01 -13.93
C ALA A 244 -14.57 1.47 -14.17
N ASP A 245 -15.42 1.49 -13.14
CA ASP A 245 -16.82 1.95 -13.23
C ASP A 245 -16.89 3.46 -13.44
N LEU A 246 -16.04 4.22 -12.75
CA LEU A 246 -15.90 5.66 -12.92
C LEU A 246 -15.44 6.00 -14.33
N LEU A 247 -14.41 5.31 -14.85
CA LEU A 247 -13.94 5.50 -16.23
C LEU A 247 -15.00 5.11 -17.25
N SER A 248 -15.75 4.03 -17.00
CA SER A 248 -16.85 3.59 -17.85
C SER A 248 -17.99 4.63 -17.87
N ARG A 249 -18.33 5.22 -16.72
CA ARG A 249 -19.35 6.28 -16.62
C ARG A 249 -18.91 7.58 -17.26
N ILE A 250 -17.70 8.05 -16.96
CA ILE A 250 -17.12 9.23 -17.60
C ILE A 250 -17.09 9.02 -19.12
N GLY A 251 -16.61 7.86 -19.57
CA GLY A 251 -16.60 7.48 -20.99
C GLY A 251 -17.99 7.45 -21.61
N GLY A 252 -18.98 6.91 -20.90
CA GLY A 252 -20.39 6.87 -21.31
C GLY A 252 -21.01 8.27 -21.44
N ARG A 253 -20.72 9.18 -20.50
CA ARG A 253 -21.19 10.57 -20.51
C ARG A 253 -20.56 11.40 -21.63
N ILE A 254 -19.26 11.22 -21.86
CA ILE A 254 -18.55 11.81 -23.01
C ILE A 254 -19.20 11.33 -24.31
N ARG A 255 -19.46 10.03 -24.43
CA ARG A 255 -20.14 9.45 -25.60
C ARG A 255 -21.55 10.00 -25.79
N ALA A 256 -22.34 10.08 -24.72
CA ALA A 256 -23.71 10.61 -24.77
C ALA A 256 -23.71 12.07 -25.24
N SER A 257 -22.90 12.92 -24.59
CA SER A 257 -22.75 14.34 -24.94
C SER A 257 -22.26 14.52 -26.39
N ARG A 258 -21.34 13.66 -26.85
CA ARG A 258 -20.88 13.68 -28.25
C ARG A 258 -22.00 13.38 -29.23
N LEU A 259 -22.82 12.38 -28.93
CA LEU A 259 -23.96 11.99 -29.78
C LEU A 259 -25.04 13.08 -29.79
N ASP A 260 -25.31 13.72 -28.64
CA ASP A 260 -26.25 14.84 -28.54
C ASP A 260 -25.76 16.08 -29.30
N ALA A 261 -24.44 16.30 -29.35
CA ALA A 261 -23.81 17.31 -30.18
C ALA A 261 -23.74 16.94 -31.68
N GLY A 262 -24.24 15.75 -32.08
CA GLY A 262 -24.23 15.28 -33.47
C GLY A 262 -22.84 14.94 -34.01
N MET A 263 -21.84 14.77 -33.15
CA MET A 263 -20.45 14.57 -33.53
C MET A 263 -20.08 13.08 -33.65
N ASN A 264 -19.20 12.76 -34.60
CA ASN A 264 -18.48 11.48 -34.62
C ASN A 264 -17.18 11.55 -33.78
N GLN A 265 -16.56 10.40 -33.48
CA GLN A 265 -15.36 10.36 -32.65
C GLN A 265 -14.17 11.13 -33.24
N ALA A 266 -14.06 11.24 -34.56
CA ALA A 266 -12.98 12.00 -35.21
C ALA A 266 -13.21 13.52 -35.08
N GLU A 267 -14.45 13.97 -35.14
CA GLU A 267 -14.83 15.37 -34.93
C GLU A 267 -14.57 15.81 -33.49
N LEU A 268 -14.96 14.99 -32.50
CA LEU A 268 -14.62 15.26 -31.09
C LEU A 268 -13.11 15.25 -30.85
N ALA A 269 -12.40 14.28 -31.44
CA ALA A 269 -10.95 14.20 -31.34
C ALA A 269 -10.27 15.47 -31.90
N SER A 270 -10.72 15.94 -33.06
CA SER A 270 -10.24 17.18 -33.67
C SER A 270 -10.55 18.41 -32.82
N GLY A 271 -11.80 18.57 -32.36
CA GLY A 271 -12.23 19.69 -31.53
C GLY A 271 -11.52 19.76 -30.18
N ALA A 272 -11.23 18.60 -29.58
CA ALA A 272 -10.47 18.50 -28.34
C ALA A 272 -8.95 18.51 -28.57
N GLY A 273 -8.45 18.37 -29.80
CA GLY A 273 -7.03 18.20 -30.16
C GLY A 273 -6.39 16.92 -29.60
N LEU A 274 -7.14 15.82 -29.58
CA LEU A 274 -6.73 14.51 -29.08
C LEU A 274 -6.72 13.47 -30.22
N ASP A 275 -6.08 12.32 -30.00
CA ASP A 275 -6.10 11.23 -30.98
C ASP A 275 -7.46 10.52 -31.01
N ARG A 276 -7.96 10.18 -32.20
CA ARG A 276 -9.24 9.48 -32.37
C ARG A 276 -9.29 8.14 -31.63
N THR A 277 -8.19 7.39 -31.62
CA THR A 277 -8.06 6.11 -30.93
C THR A 277 -8.12 6.29 -29.42
N TYR A 278 -7.53 7.38 -28.92
CA TYR A 278 -7.63 7.79 -27.52
C TYR A 278 -9.09 8.05 -27.13
N ILE A 279 -9.84 8.84 -27.91
CA ILE A 279 -11.28 9.07 -27.68
C ILE A 279 -12.05 7.74 -27.61
N GLY A 280 -11.80 6.84 -28.56
CA GLY A 280 -12.44 5.53 -28.56
C GLY A 280 -12.12 4.70 -27.31
N ALA A 281 -10.88 4.75 -26.80
CA ALA A 281 -10.49 4.04 -25.59
C ALA A 281 -11.12 4.65 -24.33
N VAL A 282 -11.20 5.98 -24.27
CA VAL A 282 -11.85 6.75 -23.19
C VAL A 282 -13.35 6.45 -23.13
N GLU A 283 -14.07 6.51 -24.25
CA GLU A 283 -15.52 6.23 -24.29
C GLU A 283 -15.88 4.79 -23.88
N ARG A 284 -14.91 3.87 -23.92
CA ARG A 284 -15.07 2.47 -23.49
C ARG A 284 -14.57 2.22 -22.06
N GLY A 285 -14.13 3.25 -21.34
CA GLY A 285 -13.58 3.12 -19.98
C GLY A 285 -12.26 2.37 -19.91
N ARG A 286 -11.51 2.23 -21.02
CA ARG A 286 -10.26 1.47 -21.11
C ARG A 286 -9.00 2.31 -20.94
N GLN A 287 -9.16 3.61 -20.73
CA GLN A 287 -8.03 4.54 -20.67
C GLN A 287 -8.27 5.61 -19.60
N ASN A 288 -7.25 5.87 -18.80
CA ASN A 288 -7.26 6.96 -17.84
C ASN A 288 -7.26 8.32 -18.55
N VAL A 289 -8.14 9.22 -18.11
CA VAL A 289 -8.27 10.58 -18.64
C VAL A 289 -7.60 11.55 -17.67
N THR A 290 -6.65 12.34 -18.17
CA THR A 290 -6.07 13.42 -17.36
C THR A 290 -7.06 14.57 -17.22
N MET A 291 -6.97 15.36 -16.15
CA MET A 291 -7.84 16.52 -15.96
C MET A 291 -7.78 17.51 -17.15
N ALA A 292 -6.58 17.71 -17.72
CA ALA A 292 -6.40 18.56 -18.89
C ALA A 292 -7.12 18.01 -20.13
N ALA A 293 -7.08 16.69 -20.36
CA ALA A 293 -7.83 16.07 -21.45
C ALA A 293 -9.34 16.18 -21.23
N LEU A 294 -9.81 16.03 -19.99
CA LEU A 294 -11.22 16.12 -19.64
C LEU A 294 -11.79 17.53 -19.85
N LEU A 295 -11.04 18.58 -19.47
CA LEU A 295 -11.39 19.97 -19.75
C LEU A 295 -11.52 20.24 -21.25
N ARG A 296 -10.55 19.78 -22.04
CA ARG A 296 -10.57 19.94 -23.51
C ARG A 296 -11.75 19.23 -24.15
N LEU A 297 -12.16 18.08 -23.60
CA LEU A 297 -13.34 17.35 -24.05
C LEU A 297 -14.62 18.10 -23.69
N ALA A 298 -14.74 18.61 -22.47
CA ALA A 298 -15.88 19.43 -22.04
C ALA A 298 -16.05 20.67 -22.93
N ASP A 299 -14.95 21.39 -23.20
CA ASP A 299 -14.93 22.55 -24.09
C ASP A 299 -15.36 22.21 -25.51
N ALA A 300 -14.82 21.12 -26.08
CA ALA A 300 -15.16 20.66 -27.42
C ALA A 300 -16.63 20.20 -27.55
N LEU A 301 -17.20 19.68 -26.46
CA LEU A 301 -18.59 19.22 -26.38
C LEU A 301 -19.57 20.35 -26.02
N GLY A 302 -19.08 21.51 -25.58
CA GLY A 302 -19.93 22.61 -25.12
C GLY A 302 -20.67 22.32 -23.81
N VAL A 303 -20.12 21.45 -22.96
CA VAL A 303 -20.70 21.07 -21.66
C VAL A 303 -19.77 21.47 -20.51
N SER A 304 -20.28 21.50 -19.28
CA SER A 304 -19.42 21.71 -18.11
C SER A 304 -18.67 20.42 -17.77
N ILE A 305 -17.53 20.55 -17.07
CA ILE A 305 -16.81 19.37 -16.58
C ILE A 305 -17.64 18.58 -15.57
N ASP A 306 -18.49 19.27 -14.79
CA ASP A 306 -19.40 18.66 -13.82
C ASP A 306 -20.42 17.73 -14.49
N ASP A 307 -20.89 18.07 -15.69
CA ASP A 307 -21.78 17.21 -16.48
C ASP A 307 -21.11 15.86 -16.83
N LEU A 308 -19.78 15.88 -17.01
CA LEU A 308 -19.00 14.69 -17.33
C LEU A 308 -18.64 13.82 -16.11
N ILE A 309 -18.60 14.39 -14.89
CA ILE A 309 -18.08 13.70 -13.68
C ILE A 309 -19.07 13.49 -12.54
N SER A 310 -20.21 14.20 -12.52
CA SER A 310 -21.20 14.13 -11.44
C SER A 310 -21.87 12.75 -11.30
N LYS A 311 -22.65 12.53 -10.22
CA LYS A 311 -23.36 11.25 -10.00
C LYS A 311 -24.40 10.96 -11.08
#